data_AF-A0A2W4QYH7-F1
#
_entry.id   AF-A0A2W4QYH7-F1
#
_cell.length_a   1.000
_cell.length_b   1.000
_cell.length_c   1.000
_cell.angle_alpha   90.00
_cell.angle_beta   90.00
_cell.angle_gamma   90.00
#
_symmetry.space_group_name_H-M   'P 1'
#
loop_
_entity.id
_entity.type
_entity.pdbx_description
1 polymer ?
#
loop_
_entity_poly.entity_id
_entity_poly.type
_entity_poly.pdbx_seq_one_letter_code
_entity_poly.pdbx_strand_id
1 'polypeptide(L)' 'MKRLSLLLLGIGLLALGGCSGSEEDYQAVYQVVPDAHILYLGNHYFIAKDNDGGYFLVHADGFGEANYVKRLN' A
#
# COMPACT_ATOMS: atom_id res chain seq x y z
N MET A 1 27.19 -41.69 3.23
CA MET A 1 26.15 -40.87 3.86
C MET A 1 26.73 -39.46 4.06
N LYS A 2 26.70 -38.59 3.05
CA LYS A 2 25.73 -37.51 2.83
C LYS A 2 25.37 -36.73 4.10
N ARG A 3 25.92 -35.51 4.24
CA ARG A 3 25.21 -34.26 4.57
C ARG A 3 26.18 -33.08 4.44
N LEU A 4 26.38 -32.73 3.17
CA LEU A 4 26.89 -31.46 2.69
C LEU A 4 25.86 -30.37 3.06
N SER A 5 26.36 -29.23 3.55
CA SER A 5 25.78 -27.89 3.37
C SER A 5 24.31 -27.68 3.77
N LEU A 6 24.04 -27.23 5.00
CA LEU A 6 22.73 -26.67 5.36
C LEU A 6 22.81 -25.51 6.36
N LEU A 7 23.80 -24.62 6.21
CA LEU A 7 24.02 -23.48 7.12
C LEU A 7 23.99 -22.11 6.41
N LEU A 8 23.49 -22.03 5.18
CA LEU A 8 23.40 -20.77 4.41
C LEU A 8 21.99 -20.41 3.93
N LEU A 9 20.95 -20.94 4.58
CA LEU A 9 19.54 -20.63 4.28
C LEU A 9 18.89 -19.72 5.33
N GLY A 10 19.68 -18.97 6.10
CA GLY A 10 19.19 -18.09 7.16
C GLY A 10 19.21 -16.59 6.85
N ILE A 11 19.81 -16.16 5.74
CA ILE A 11 20.07 -14.72 5.44
C ILE A 11 19.52 -14.35 4.05
N GLY A 12 18.43 -15.00 3.64
CA GLY A 12 17.76 -14.78 2.35
C GLY A 12 16.34 -14.23 2.46
N LEU A 13 15.83 -14.00 3.67
CA LEU A 13 14.62 -13.20 3.90
C LEU A 13 15.02 -11.74 4.16
N LEU A 14 15.81 -11.23 3.22
CA LEU A 14 15.94 -9.81 2.95
C LEU A 14 14.54 -9.28 2.65
N ALA A 15 14.07 -8.36 3.50
CA ALA A 15 13.65 -7.03 3.05
C ALA A 15 12.74 -6.95 1.80
N LEU A 16 11.74 -7.83 1.68
CA LEU A 16 10.62 -7.69 0.72
C LEU A 16 9.27 -7.57 1.44
N GLY A 17 9.30 -7.24 2.73
CA GLY A 17 8.11 -6.91 3.50
C GLY A 17 7.55 -5.55 3.09
N GLY A 18 6.69 -5.56 2.06
CA GLY A 18 5.65 -4.56 1.84
C GLY A 18 6.06 -3.26 1.16
N CYS A 19 6.37 -3.30 -0.15
CA CYS A 19 6.23 -2.12 -1.02
C CYS A 19 4.76 -1.84 -1.42
N SER A 20 3.79 -2.47 -0.76
CA SER A 20 2.34 -2.28 -0.94
C SER A 20 1.75 -1.63 0.31
N GLY A 21 0.68 -0.84 0.15
CA GLY A 21 -0.08 -0.31 1.29
C GLY A 21 -0.63 -1.43 2.16
N SER A 22 -0.96 -1.14 3.42
CA SER A 22 -1.64 -2.12 4.28
C SER A 22 -3.13 -2.22 3.92
N GLU A 23 -3.82 -3.28 4.34
CA GLU A 23 -5.26 -3.40 4.12
C GLU A 23 -6.03 -2.23 4.75
N GLU A 24 -5.60 -1.80 5.94
CA GLU A 24 -6.14 -0.63 6.64
C GLU A 24 -6.00 0.63 5.80
N ASP A 25 -4.84 0.86 5.16
CA ASP A 25 -4.65 2.01 4.28
C ASP A 25 -5.62 1.98 3.09
N TYR A 26 -5.81 0.81 2.47
CA TYR A 26 -6.75 0.69 1.34
C TYR A 26 -8.19 0.97 1.79
N GLN A 27 -8.59 0.48 2.96
CA GLN A 27 -9.91 0.78 3.53
C GLN A 27 -10.07 2.29 3.79
N ALA A 28 -9.04 2.95 4.33
CA ALA A 28 -9.04 4.39 4.54
C ALA A 28 -9.29 5.15 3.23
N VAL A 29 -8.65 4.72 2.12
CA VAL A 29 -8.86 5.31 0.80
C VAL A 29 -10.29 5.08 0.30
N TYR A 30 -10.83 3.86 0.42
CA TYR A 30 -12.20 3.55 -0.03
C TYR A 30 -13.28 4.26 0.77
N GLN A 31 -13.02 4.64 2.02
CA GLN A 31 -13.96 5.44 2.83
C GLN A 31 -14.12 6.87 2.29
N VAL A 32 -13.05 7.45 1.72
CA VAL A 32 -13.06 8.83 1.22
C VAL A 32 -13.31 8.93 -0.28
N VAL A 33 -12.89 7.92 -1.06
CA VAL A 33 -13.18 7.78 -2.49
C VAL A 33 -13.78 6.39 -2.72
N PRO A 34 -15.12 6.25 -2.57
CA PRO A 34 -15.80 4.98 -2.82
C PRO A 34 -15.54 4.47 -4.24
N ASP A 35 -15.42 3.16 -4.38
CA ASP A 35 -15.23 2.48 -5.66
C ASP A 35 -13.98 2.92 -6.45
N ALA A 36 -12.96 3.45 -5.76
CA ALA A 36 -11.75 3.94 -6.40
C ALA A 36 -10.93 2.83 -7.09
N HIS A 37 -10.37 3.15 -8.25
CA HIS A 37 -9.18 2.45 -8.72
C HIS A 37 -7.96 3.07 -8.03
N ILE A 38 -7.21 2.26 -7.28
CA ILE A 38 -6.14 2.74 -6.40
C ILE A 38 -4.75 2.38 -6.95
N LEU A 39 -3.83 3.34 -6.95
CA LEU A 39 -2.40 3.16 -7.14
C LEU A 39 -1.66 3.59 -5.85
N TYR A 40 -0.90 2.68 -5.26
CA TYR A 40 -0.05 2.99 -4.11
C TYR A 40 1.26 3.64 -4.55
N LEU A 41 1.61 4.77 -3.93
CA LEU A 41 2.82 5.54 -4.23
C LEU A 41 3.96 5.29 -3.22
N GLY A 42 3.70 4.55 -2.14
CA GLY A 42 4.63 4.42 -1.02
C GLY A 42 4.31 5.39 0.12
N ASN A 43 4.81 5.07 1.33
CA ASN A 43 4.66 5.90 2.53
C ASN A 43 3.20 6.34 2.77
N HIS A 44 2.28 5.38 2.70
CA HIS A 44 0.83 5.59 2.89
C HIS A 44 0.17 6.57 1.91
N TYR A 45 0.84 6.99 0.83
CA TYR A 45 0.24 7.81 -0.24
C TYR A 45 -0.38 6.96 -1.35
N PHE A 46 -1.53 7.40 -1.84
CA PHE A 46 -2.32 6.74 -2.88
C PHE A 46 -2.83 7.76 -3.91
N ILE A 47 -2.85 7.35 -5.18
CA ILE A 47 -3.74 7.96 -6.18
C ILE A 47 -5.00 7.12 -6.23
N ALA A 48 -6.14 7.74 -5.93
CA ALA A 48 -7.46 7.16 -6.08
C ALA A 48 -8.16 7.81 -7.27
N LYS A 49 -8.66 6.99 -8.20
CA LYS A 49 -9.48 7.45 -9.32
C LYS A 49 -10.92 7.00 -9.12
N ASP A 50 -11.86 7.94 -9.04
CA ASP A 50 -13.30 7.63 -8.96
C ASP A 50 -13.86 7.19 -10.33
N ASN A 51 -15.11 6.71 -10.33
CA ASN A 51 -15.80 6.27 -11.55
C ASN A 51 -16.17 7.42 -12.50
N ASP A 52 -16.24 8.66 -11.99
CA ASP A 52 -16.53 9.86 -12.77
C ASP A 52 -15.26 10.44 -13.45
N GLY A 53 -14.10 9.82 -13.23
CA GLY A 53 -12.82 10.23 -13.80
C GLY A 53 -12.04 11.27 -12.98
N GLY A 54 -12.49 11.59 -11.77
CA GLY A 54 -11.76 12.40 -10.80
C GLY A 54 -10.55 11.65 -10.22
N TYR A 55 -9.44 12.38 -10.05
CA TYR A 55 -8.25 11.87 -9.39
C TYR A 55 -8.04 12.56 -8.05
N PHE A 56 -7.66 11.78 -7.05
CA PHE A 56 -7.39 12.23 -5.70
C PHE A 56 -6.03 11.72 -5.23
N LEU A 57 -5.25 12.60 -4.59
CA LEU A 57 -4.13 12.19 -3.76
C LEU A 57 -4.64 12.01 -2.34
N VAL A 58 -4.48 10.80 -1.81
CA VAL A 58 -4.88 10.43 -0.45
C VAL A 58 -3.65 9.99 0.32
N HIS A 59 -3.53 10.40 1.58
CA HIS A 59 -2.57 9.82 2.53
C HIS A 59 -3.35 9.16 3.66
N ALA A 60 -3.08 7.88 3.87
CA ALA A 60 -3.56 7.14 5.04
C ALA A 60 -2.57 7.30 6.19
N ASP A 61 -3.02 7.11 7.42
CA ASP A 61 -2.18 7.23 8.62
C ASP A 61 -1.54 5.90 9.07
N GLY A 62 -1.80 4.79 8.37
CA GLY A 62 -1.38 3.44 8.75
C GLY A 62 -2.29 2.75 9.77
N PHE A 63 -3.35 3.40 10.25
CA PHE A 63 -4.30 2.89 11.23
C PHE A 63 -5.74 2.84 10.71
N GLY A 64 -5.93 3.08 9.41
CA GLY A 64 -7.22 2.99 8.74
C GLY A 64 -7.94 4.32 8.56
N GLU A 65 -7.26 5.46 8.75
CA GLU A 65 -7.84 6.77 8.53
C GLU A 65 -7.10 7.57 7.45
N ALA A 66 -7.86 8.27 6.59
CA ALA A 66 -7.32 9.19 5.62
C ALA A 66 -7.11 10.56 6.27
N ASN A 67 -5.87 10.95 6.52
CA ASN A 67 -5.53 12.23 7.17
C ASN A 67 -5.25 13.37 6.18
N TYR A 68 -5.13 13.06 4.88
CA TYR A 68 -5.02 14.04 3.81
C TYR A 68 -5.75 13.56 2.57
N VAL A 69 -6.57 14.43 2.00
CA VAL A 69 -7.29 14.20 0.74
C VAL A 69 -7.24 15.46 -0.11
N LYS A 70 -6.73 15.34 -1.34
CA LYS A 70 -6.71 16.44 -2.31
C LYS A 70 -7.16 15.97 -3.67
N ARG A 71 -8.15 16.65 -4.25
CA ARG A 71 -8.53 16.49 -5.65
C ARG A 71 -7.44 17.10 -6.56
N LEU A 72 -7.08 16.39 -7.64
CA LEU A 72 -5.96 16.71 -8.54
C LEU A 72 -6.42 17.25 -9.91
N ASN A 73 -7.64 17.78 -9.97
CA ASN A 73 -8.30 18.38 -11.13
C ASN A 73 -7.37 19.13 -12.10
#